data_AF-A0A956X8T3-F1
#
_entry.id   AF-A0A956X8T3-F1
#
_cell.length_a   1.000
_cell.length_b   1.000
_cell.length_c   1.000
_cell.angle_alpha   90.00
_cell.angle_beta   90.00
_cell.angle_gamma   90.00
#
_symmetry.space_group_name_H-M   'P 1'
#
loop_
_entity.id
_entity.type
_entity.pdbx_description
1 polymer ?
#
loop_
_entity_poly.entity_id
_entity_poly.type
_entity_poly.pdbx_seq_one_letter_code
_entity_poly.pdbx_strand_id
1 'polypeptide(L)' 'MDAEKKSALRQGNIVIVLLAILTLVEFFIALQFGTAVFLFIVALIKAALVVQYFMHVYRLWREESH' A
#
# COMPACT_ATOMS: atom_id res chain seq x y z
N MET A 1 -24.08 -0.92 -14.12
CA MET A 1 -23.64 -1.18 -12.72
C MET A 1 -22.21 -1.76 -12.69
N ASP A 2 -21.45 -1.59 -13.79
CA ASP A 2 -20.29 -2.44 -14.11
C ASP A 2 -18.97 -1.66 -14.18
N ALA A 3 -19.04 -0.35 -14.46
CA ALA A 3 -17.86 0.53 -14.53
C ALA A 3 -17.27 0.82 -13.14
N GLU A 4 -18.13 1.00 -12.13
CA GLU A 4 -17.71 1.38 -10.78
C GLU A 4 -17.02 0.23 -10.04
N LYS A 5 -17.54 -1.00 -10.20
CA LYS A 5 -16.90 -2.22 -9.67
C LYS A 5 -15.55 -2.49 -10.33
N LYS A 6 -15.41 -2.24 -11.63
CA LYS A 6 -14.12 -2.34 -12.34
C LYS A 6 -13.09 -1.33 -11.81
N SER A 7 -13.51 -0.11 -11.47
CA SER A 7 -12.63 0.91 -10.90
C SER A 7 -12.06 0.50 -9.55
N ALA A 8 -12.93 0.03 -8.64
CA ALA A 8 -12.53 -0.42 -7.31
C ALA A 8 -11.58 -1.64 -7.37
N LEU A 9 -11.88 -2.61 -8.24
CA LEU A 9 -11.01 -3.78 -8.45
C LEU A 9 -9.65 -3.41 -9.06
N ARG A 10 -9.61 -2.44 -9.98
CA ARG A 10 -8.37 -1.97 -10.60
C ARG A 10 -7.48 -1.24 -9.60
N GLN A 11 -8.06 -0.45 -8.70
CA GLN A 11 -7.34 0.24 -7.64
C GLN A 11 -6.70 -0.75 -6.66
N GLY A 12 -7.46 -1.74 -6.18
CA GLY A 12 -6.91 -2.79 -5.30
C GLY A 12 -5.77 -3.59 -5.95
N ASN A 13 -5.90 -3.92 -7.24
CA ASN A 13 -4.88 -4.68 -7.97
C ASN A 13 -3.57 -3.90 -8.15
N ILE A 14 -3.65 -2.59 -8.43
CA ILE A 14 -2.46 -1.72 -8.56
C ILE A 14 -1.70 -1.66 -7.23
N VAL A 15 -2.41 -1.53 -6.11
CA VAL A 15 -1.79 -1.40 -4.78
C VAL A 15 -1.16 -2.72 -4.34
N ILE A 16 -1.79 -3.86 -4.62
CA ILE A 16 -1.20 -5.20 -4.39
C ILE A 16 0.13 -5.35 -5.16
N VAL A 17 0.16 -4.94 -6.43
CA VAL A 17 1.39 -5.01 -7.23
C VAL A 17 2.47 -4.07 -6.64
N LEU A 18 2.09 -2.87 -6.22
CA LEU A 18 3.01 -1.92 -5.58
C LEU A 18 3.60 -2.50 -4.28
N LEU A 19 2.78 -3.10 -3.42
CA LEU A 19 3.21 -3.75 -2.18
C LEU A 19 4.09 -4.98 -2.43
N ALA A 20 3.79 -5.76 -3.48
CA ALA A 20 4.61 -6.90 -3.88
C ALA A 20 6.02 -6.45 -4.31
N ILE A 21 6.12 -5.40 -5.13
CA ILE A 21 7.40 -4.82 -5.54
C ILE A 21 8.18 -4.31 -4.32
N LEU A 22 7.51 -3.55 -3.43
CA LEU A 22 8.13 -3.04 -2.22
C LEU A 22 8.65 -4.16 -1.31
N THR A 23 7.97 -5.30 -1.29
CA THR A 23 8.39 -6.50 -0.54
C THR A 23 9.62 -7.16 -1.16
N LEU A 24 9.73 -7.22 -2.49
CA LEU A 24 10.93 -7.71 -3.15
C LEU A 24 12.14 -6.83 -2.83
N VAL A 25 11.97 -5.50 -2.91
CA VAL A 25 13.02 -4.53 -2.57
C VAL A 25 13.46 -4.71 -1.11
N GLU A 26 12.52 -4.86 -0.18
CA GLU A 26 12.82 -5.15 1.22
C GLU A 26 13.64 -6.42 1.39
N PHE A 27 13.24 -7.50 0.71
CA PHE A 27 13.91 -8.79 0.79
C PHE A 27 15.37 -8.69 0.33
N PHE A 28 15.64 -7.98 -0.77
CA PHE A 28 17.01 -7.74 -1.21
C PHE A 28 17.83 -6.89 -0.22
N ILE A 29 17.23 -5.86 0.36
CA ILE A 29 17.88 -5.04 1.40
C ILE A 29 18.19 -5.89 2.64
N ALA A 30 17.28 -6.78 3.03
CA ALA A 30 17.46 -7.69 4.15
C ALA A 30 18.66 -8.61 3.94
N LEU A 31 18.76 -9.19 2.74
CA LEU A 31 19.85 -10.09 2.38
C LEU A 31 21.22 -9.40 2.40
N GLN A 32 21.28 -8.13 1.96
CA GLN A 32 22.55 -7.45 1.77
C GLN A 32 23.05 -6.66 2.98
N PHE A 33 22.14 -6.13 3.79
CA PHE A 33 22.49 -5.27 4.93
C PHE A 33 22.19 -5.93 6.29
N GLY A 34 21.24 -6.87 6.38
CA GLY A 34 20.90 -7.60 7.62
C GLY A 34 20.38 -6.73 8.79
N THR A 35 20.25 -5.42 8.59
CA THR A 35 19.90 -4.46 9.64
C THR A 35 18.39 -4.30 9.81
N ALA A 36 17.90 -4.64 11.00
CA ALA A 36 16.48 -4.54 11.38
C ALA A 36 15.89 -3.12 11.21
N VAL A 37 16.72 -2.08 11.28
CA VAL A 37 16.29 -0.68 11.10
C VAL A 37 15.72 -0.44 9.70
N PHE A 38 16.34 -0.97 8.64
CA PHE A 38 15.85 -0.79 7.28
C PHE A 38 14.52 -1.52 7.04
N LEU A 39 14.38 -2.72 7.61
CA LEU A 39 13.13 -3.49 7.57
C LEU A 39 11.99 -2.74 8.28
N PHE A 40 12.30 -2.11 9.41
CA PHE A 40 11.32 -1.32 10.15
C PHE A 40 10.83 -0.10 9.34
N ILE A 41 11.73 0.60 8.64
CA ILE A 41 11.36 1.72 7.77
C ILE A 41 10.47 1.23 6.61
N VAL A 42 10.82 0.11 5.97
CA VAL A 42 10.02 -0.43 4.88
C VAL A 42 8.65 -0.92 5.37
N ALA A 43 8.57 -1.51 6.56
CA ALA A 43 7.32 -1.87 7.20
C ALA A 43 6.42 -0.65 7.45
N LEU A 44 6.98 0.49 7.88
CA LEU A 44 6.22 1.74 8.05
C LEU A 44 5.69 2.27 6.71
N ILE A 45 6.49 2.21 5.64
CA ILE A 45 6.05 2.63 4.29
C ILE A 45 4.89 1.74 3.80
N LYS A 46 4.98 0.41 4.00
CA LYS A 46 3.88 -0.51 3.67
C LYS A 46 2.62 -0.19 4.46
N ALA A 47 2.75 0.04 5.77
CA ALA A 47 1.61 0.39 6.62
C ALA A 47 0.94 1.69 6.14
N ALA A 48 1.71 2.73 5.81
CA ALA A 48 1.17 3.98 5.28
C ALA A 48 0.44 3.78 3.94
N LEU A 49 0.99 2.97 3.02
CA LEU A 49 0.35 2.61 1.75
C LEU A 49 -0.96 1.85 1.97
N VAL A 50 -0.96 0.83 2.84
CA VAL A 50 -2.17 0.05 3.14
C VAL A 50 -3.25 0.94 3.76
N VAL A 51 -2.89 1.82 4.70
CA VAL A 51 -3.84 2.76 5.32
C VAL A 51 -4.43 3.72 4.30
N GLN A 52 -3.61 4.32 3.42
CA GLN A 52 -4.10 5.25 2.39
C GLN A 52 -4.99 4.56 1.35
N TYR A 53 -4.58 3.40 0.86
CA TYR A 53 -5.19 2.79 -0.32
C TYR A 53 -6.25 1.71 -0.03
N PHE A 54 -6.13 0.97 1.08
CA PHE A 54 -7.07 -0.10 1.45
C PHE A 54 -8.04 0.30 2.55
N MET A 55 -7.60 1.04 3.56
CA MET A 55 -8.48 1.40 4.69
C MET A 55 -9.44 2.55 4.40
N HIS A 56 -9.36 3.21 3.25
CA HIS A 56 -10.27 4.31 2.91
C HIS A 56 -10.26 5.46 3.94
N VAL A 57 -9.17 5.71 4.67
CA VAL A 57 -9.04 6.91 5.52
C VAL A 57 -9.24 8.19 4.69
N TYR A 58 -8.80 8.18 3.43
CA TYR A 58 -9.07 9.24 2.46
C TYR A 58 -10.54 9.38 2.05
N ARG A 59 -11.36 8.32 2.20
CA ARG A 59 -12.80 8.33 1.90
C ARG A 59 -13.60 8.81 3.10
N LEU A 60 -13.19 8.44 4.31
CA LEU A 60 -13.74 8.96 5.58
C LEU A 60 -13.55 10.49 5.69
N TRP A 61 -12.43 11.03 5.21
CA TRP A 61 -12.20 12.49 5.22
C TRP A 61 -12.91 13.23 4.08
N ARG A 62 -13.52 12.51 3.12
CA ARG A 62 -14.21 13.08 1.96
C ARG A 62 -15.74 13.03 2.07
N GLU A 63 -16.28 12.43 3.13
CA GLU A 63 -17.72 12.42 3.42
C GLU A 63 -18.20 13.68 4.18
N GLU A 64 -17.33 14.66 4.43
CA GLU A 64 -17.68 15.95 5.04
C GLU A 64 -17.32 17.17 4.15
N SER A 65 -17.55 17.07 2.84
CA SER A 65 -17.59 18.26 1.99
C SER A 65 -18.70 18.12 0.95
N HIS A 66 -19.86 18.65 1.37
CA HIS A 66 -21.09 18.98 0.63
C HIS A 66 -22.19 17.93 0.56
#